data_AF-A0AAW9KAS2-F1
#
_entry.id   AF-A0AAW9KAS2-F1
#
_cell.length_a   1.000
_cell.length_b   1.000
_cell.length_c   1.000
_cell.angle_alpha   90.00
_cell.angle_beta   90.00
_cell.angle_gamma   90.00
#
_symmetry.space_group_name_H-M   'P 1'
#
loop_
_entity.id
_entity.type
_entity.pdbx_description
1 polymer ?
#
loop_
_entity_poly.entity_id
_entity_poly.type
_entity_poly.pdbx_seq_one_letter_code
_entity_poly.pdbx_strand_id
1 'polypeptide(L)'
;MAKEKVLDLANKIAKTKRGSKSEITENHPEYKALEPVVTEKMAEVALYLEFRKPQSVEEVAALCGKSVEETSKILWELAVAGACLVGNKDGV
;
A
#
# COMPACT_ATOMS: atom_id res chain seq x y z
N MET A 1 17.70 -5.95 -7.32
CA MET A 1 17.07 -6.71 -6.22
C MET A 1 15.68 -6.14 -6.06
N ALA A 2 14.66 -6.99 -5.96
CA ALA A 2 13.28 -6.54 -5.88
C ALA A 2 13.02 -5.69 -4.62
N LYS A 3 12.12 -4.73 -4.74
CA LYS A 3 11.55 -3.98 -3.62
C LYS A 3 10.59 -4.91 -2.87
N GLU A 4 11.06 -5.53 -1.79
CA GLU A 4 10.33 -6.60 -1.10
C GLU A 4 8.96 -6.14 -0.57
N LYS A 5 8.84 -4.92 -0.04
CA LYS A 5 7.56 -4.40 0.44
C LYS A 5 6.60 -4.13 -0.71
N VAL A 6 7.11 -3.67 -1.85
CA VAL A 6 6.28 -3.51 -3.06
C VAL A 6 5.81 -4.87 -3.59
N LEU A 7 6.66 -5.89 -3.51
CA LEU A 7 6.30 -7.25 -3.87
C LEU A 7 5.25 -7.85 -2.91
N ASP A 8 5.37 -7.60 -1.62
CA ASP A 8 4.36 -7.95 -0.62
C ASP A 8 3.03 -7.22 -0.88
N LEU A 9 3.11 -5.93 -1.24
CA LEU A 9 1.93 -5.15 -1.59
C LEU A 9 1.24 -5.71 -2.84
N ALA A 10 1.99 -6.06 -3.88
CA ALA A 10 1.44 -6.67 -5.09
C ALA A 10 0.71 -7.99 -4.76
N ASN A 11 1.31 -8.83 -3.91
CA ASN A 11 0.68 -10.06 -3.44
C ASN A 11 -0.59 -9.78 -2.60
N LYS A 12 -0.56 -8.79 -1.71
CA LYS A 12 -1.73 -8.35 -0.95
C LYS A 12 -2.86 -7.89 -1.88
N ILE A 13 -2.54 -7.08 -2.90
CA ILE A 13 -3.49 -6.59 -3.91
C ILE A 13 -4.14 -7.76 -4.68
N ALA A 14 -3.30 -8.68 -5.15
CA ALA A 14 -3.73 -9.87 -5.89
C ALA A 14 -4.39 -10.96 -5.03
N LYS A 15 -4.43 -10.80 -3.70
CA LYS A 15 -4.87 -11.81 -2.72
C LYS A 15 -4.11 -13.13 -2.84
N THR A 16 -2.82 -13.05 -3.17
CA THR A 16 -1.90 -14.18 -3.23
C THR A 16 -1.00 -14.19 -2.00
N LYS A 17 -0.43 -15.35 -1.68
CA LYS A 17 0.49 -15.51 -0.56
C LYS A 17 1.90 -15.73 -1.09
N ARG A 18 2.89 -15.05 -0.48
CA ARG A 18 4.32 -15.34 -0.71
C ARG A 18 4.60 -16.84 -0.48
N GLY A 19 5.38 -17.46 -1.36
CA GLY A 19 5.67 -18.90 -1.37
C GLY A 19 4.54 -19.81 -1.90
N SER A 20 3.41 -19.25 -2.34
CA SER A 20 2.37 -20.05 -3.01
C SER A 20 2.70 -20.25 -4.50
N LYS A 21 2.07 -21.25 -5.13
CA LYS A 21 2.24 -21.49 -6.59
C LYS A 21 1.82 -20.29 -7.45
N SER A 22 0.95 -19.44 -6.93
CA SER A 22 0.44 -18.24 -7.59
C SER A 22 1.05 -16.96 -7.00
N GLU A 23 2.20 -17.05 -6.32
CA GLU A 23 2.91 -15.87 -5.82
C GLU A 23 3.27 -14.92 -6.97
N ILE A 24 3.04 -13.62 -6.73
CA ILE A 24 3.56 -12.58 -7.61
C ILE A 24 5.05 -12.45 -7.35
N THR A 25 5.85 -12.61 -8.41
CA THR A 25 7.31 -12.39 -8.40
C THR A 25 7.68 -11.10 -9.14
N GLU A 26 8.93 -10.67 -9.07
CA GLU A 26 9.41 -9.44 -9.72
C GLU A 26 9.23 -9.40 -11.25
N ASN A 27 9.03 -10.56 -11.87
CA ASN A 27 8.84 -10.68 -13.31
C ASN A 27 7.40 -10.44 -13.76
N HIS A 28 6.44 -10.52 -12.83
CA HIS A 28 5.01 -10.39 -13.11
C HIS A 28 4.61 -8.94 -13.40
N PRO A 29 3.60 -8.74 -14.27
CA PRO A 29 3.14 -7.40 -14.64
C PRO A 29 2.59 -6.61 -13.44
N GLU A 30 1.97 -7.28 -12.46
CA GLU A 30 1.44 -6.65 -11.25
C GLU A 30 2.54 -5.95 -10.45
N TYR A 31 3.69 -6.60 -10.26
CA TYR A 31 4.83 -5.98 -9.61
C TYR A 31 5.44 -4.89 -10.48
N LYS A 32 5.64 -5.14 -11.78
CA LYS A 32 6.25 -4.15 -12.71
C LYS A 32 5.42 -2.88 -12.87
N ALA A 33 4.11 -2.95 -12.69
CA ALA A 33 3.25 -1.78 -12.70
C ALA A 33 3.38 -0.95 -11.40
N LEU A 34 3.54 -1.62 -10.25
CA LEU A 34 3.63 -0.97 -8.94
C LEU A 34 5.04 -0.44 -8.62
N GLU A 35 6.08 -1.18 -8.99
CA GLU A 35 7.50 -0.89 -8.70
C GLU A 35 7.95 0.55 -9.05
N PRO A 36 7.58 1.14 -10.21
CA PRO A 36 8.02 2.49 -10.57
C PRO A 36 7.25 3.60 -9.84
N VAL A 37 6.02 3.35 -9.37
CA VAL A 37 5.14 4.38 -8.79
C VAL A 37 5.00 4.28 -7.27
N VAL A 38 5.28 3.10 -6.69
CA VAL A 38 5.25 2.85 -5.25
C VAL A 38 6.66 2.62 -4.73
N THR A 39 7.07 3.45 -3.77
CA THR A 39 8.33 3.27 -3.05
C THR A 39 8.18 2.23 -1.93
N GLU A 40 9.31 1.70 -1.43
CA GLU A 40 9.30 0.79 -0.26
C GLU A 40 8.57 1.40 0.95
N LYS A 41 8.78 2.70 1.20
CA LYS A 41 8.15 3.42 2.31
C LYS A 41 6.64 3.56 2.13
N MET A 42 6.19 3.80 0.90
CA MET A 42 4.76 3.82 0.56
C MET A 42 4.14 2.43 0.74
N ALA A 43 4.81 1.39 0.24
CA ALA A 43 4.32 0.03 0.37
C ALA A 43 4.22 -0.41 1.83
N GLU A 44 5.18 -0.02 2.68
CA GLU A 44 5.14 -0.29 4.11
C GLU A 44 3.85 0.22 4.77
N VAL A 45 3.41 1.44 4.44
CA VAL A 45 2.15 2.01 4.95
C VAL A 45 0.94 1.33 4.32
N ALA A 46 0.96 1.10 3.00
CA ALA A 46 -0.15 0.47 2.28
C ALA A 46 -0.43 -0.98 2.76
N LEU A 47 0.59 -1.67 3.26
CA LEU A 47 0.44 -3.00 3.86
C LEU A 47 -0.41 -3.01 5.15
N TYR A 48 -0.66 -1.86 5.79
CA TYR A 48 -1.59 -1.76 6.93
C TYR A 48 -3.03 -1.38 6.54
N LEU A 49 -3.28 -1.04 5.27
CA LEU A 49 -4.62 -0.67 4.80
C LEU A 49 -5.53 -1.89 4.57
N GLU A 50 -6.79 -1.79 4.93
CA GLU A 50 -7.77 -2.86 4.74
C GLU A 50 -8.58 -2.66 3.45
N PHE A 51 -8.92 -3.76 2.79
CA PHE A 51 -9.74 -3.68 1.57
C PHE A 51 -11.17 -3.29 1.89
N ARG A 52 -11.64 -2.20 1.25
CA ARG A 52 -13.03 -1.72 1.33
C ARG A 52 -13.49 -1.40 2.77
N LYS A 53 -12.55 -1.17 3.68
CA LYS A 53 -12.82 -0.74 5.05
C LYS A 53 -12.17 0.63 5.24
N PRO A 54 -12.96 1.72 5.31
CA PRO A 54 -12.42 3.04 5.60
C PRO A 54 -11.69 3.01 6.95
N GLN A 55 -10.52 3.64 7.01
CA GLN A 55 -9.70 3.80 8.21
C GLN A 55 -9.31 5.26 8.34
N SER A 56 -9.20 5.76 9.58
CA SER A 56 -8.68 7.10 9.83
C SER A 56 -7.16 7.14 9.70
N VAL A 57 -6.59 8.32 9.48
CA VAL A 57 -5.13 8.48 9.41
C VAL A 57 -4.49 8.12 10.74
N GLU A 58 -5.14 8.42 11.86
CA GLU A 58 -4.69 8.10 13.21
C GLU A 58 -4.62 6.58 13.45
N GLU A 59 -5.62 5.83 12.98
CA GLU A 59 -5.62 4.37 13.06
C GLU A 59 -4.44 3.77 12.28
N VAL A 60 -4.23 4.24 11.04
CA VAL A 60 -3.14 3.76 10.19
C VAL A 60 -1.78 4.17 10.76
N ALA A 61 -1.65 5.38 11.29
CA ALA A 61 -0.43 5.89 11.90
C ALA A 61 -0.02 5.05 13.12
N ALA A 62 -1.00 4.70 13.97
CA ALA A 62 -0.80 3.82 15.12
C ALA A 62 -0.33 2.42 14.71
N LEU A 63 -0.87 1.87 13.61
CA LEU A 63 -0.48 0.54 13.11
C LEU A 63 0.92 0.52 12.49
N CYS A 64 1.29 1.57 11.74
CA CYS A 64 2.58 1.65 11.05
C CYS A 64 3.69 2.29 11.89
N GLY A 65 3.40 2.74 13.11
CA GLY A 65 4.36 3.32 14.05
C GLY A 65 4.92 4.68 13.63
N LYS A 66 4.20 5.44 12.80
CA LYS A 66 4.62 6.75 12.27
C LYS A 66 3.77 7.87 12.85
N SER A 67 4.20 9.12 12.64
CA SER A 67 3.37 10.28 13.00
C SER A 67 2.14 10.38 12.09
N VAL A 68 1.07 11.02 12.57
CA VAL A 68 -0.15 11.27 11.79
C VAL A 68 0.17 12.11 10.55
N GLU A 69 1.03 13.12 10.69
CA GLU A 69 1.43 14.01 9.59
C GLU A 69 2.20 13.25 8.49
N GLU A 70 3.18 12.43 8.88
CA GLU A 70 3.94 11.60 7.94
C GLU A 70 3.05 10.57 7.25
N THR A 71 2.16 9.92 8.03
CA THR A 71 1.22 8.94 7.50
C THR A 71 0.26 9.58 6.51
N SER A 72 -0.28 10.76 6.82
CA SER A 72 -1.15 11.53 5.93
C SER A 72 -0.48 11.84 4.60
N LYS A 73 0.78 12.31 4.65
CA LYS A 73 1.56 12.61 3.43
C LYS A 73 1.75 11.35 2.56
N ILE A 74 2.12 10.22 3.17
CA ILE A 74 2.34 8.96 2.43
C ILE A 74 1.03 8.43 1.83
N LEU A 75 -0.09 8.50 2.58
CA LEU A 75 -1.41 8.11 2.09
C LEU A 75 -1.84 8.97 0.91
N TRP A 76 -1.55 10.27 0.95
CA TRP A 76 -1.80 11.16 -0.18
C TRP A 76 -0.97 10.79 -1.41
N GLU A 77 0.34 10.53 -1.25
CA GLU A 77 1.20 10.09 -2.34
C GLU A 77 0.74 8.75 -2.93
N LEU A 78 0.32 7.81 -2.09
CA LEU A 78 -0.29 6.53 -2.51
C LEU A 78 -1.59 6.74 -3.29
N ALA A 79 -2.42 7.70 -2.90
CA ALA A 79 -3.65 8.02 -3.61
C ALA A 79 -3.38 8.63 -4.98
N VAL A 80 -2.38 9.52 -5.08
CA VAL A 80 -1.91 10.08 -6.37
C VAL A 80 -1.35 8.97 -7.27
N ALA A 81 -0.65 7.98 -6.70
CA ALA A 81 -0.17 6.81 -7.42
C ALA A 81 -1.29 5.82 -7.82
N GLY A 82 -2.53 6.03 -7.36
CA GLY A 82 -3.68 5.17 -7.64
C GLY A 82 -3.73 3.88 -6.80
N ALA A 83 -2.93 3.78 -5.73
CA ALA A 83 -2.84 2.59 -4.88
C ALA A 83 -3.85 2.56 -3.73
N CYS A 84 -4.37 3.71 -3.30
CA CYS A 84 -5.43 3.79 -2.29
C CYS A 84 -6.38 4.97 -2.57
N LEU A 85 -7.45 5.08 -1.77
CA LEU A 85 -8.39 6.19 -1.82
C LEU A 85 -8.28 7.00 -0.54
N VAL A 86 -8.19 8.32 -0.67
CA VAL A 86 -8.22 9.28 0.43
C VAL A 86 -9.43 10.19 0.23
N GLY A 87 -10.19 10.44 1.29
CA GLY A 87 -11.37 11.28 1.24
C GLY A 87 -11.94 11.56 2.63
N ASN A 88 -12.88 12.50 2.70
CA ASN A 88 -13.63 12.78 3.91
C ASN A 88 -14.93 11.98 3.93
N LYS A 89 -15.25 11.37 5.07
CA LYS A 89 -16.46 10.55 5.23
C LYS A 89 -17.75 11.38 5.18
N ASP A 90 -17.67 12.63 5.65
CA ASP A 90 -18.83 13.52 5.80
C ASP A 90 -19.03 14.44 4.57
N GLY A 91 -18.27 14.25 3.49
CA GLY A 91 -18.29 15.13 2.33
C GLY A 91 -17.40 16.37 2.50
N VAL A 92 -17.51 17.30 1.55
CA VAL A 92 -16.78 18.58 1.53
C VAL A 92 -17.47 19.60 2.43
#